data_AF-A0A2H3JL00-F1
#
_entry.id   AF-A0A2H3JL00-F1
#
_cell.length_a   1.000
_cell.length_b   1.000
_cell.length_c   1.000
_cell.angle_alpha   90.00
_cell.angle_beta   90.00
_cell.angle_gamma   90.00
#
_symmetry.space_group_name_H-M   'P 1'
#
loop_
_entity.id
_entity.type
_entity.pdbx_description
1 polymer ?
#
loop_
_entity_poly.entity_id
_entity_poly.type
_entity_poly.pdbx_seq_one_letter_code
_entity_poly.pdbx_strand_id
1 'polypeptide(L)'
;MSGPILQPISSWAESRISEIYTSTTAADFDTAFNNFLAENAQITVNGKNISRDEYKKLLLQQKADERNANVRFQDTVTVPGDKCDLFMIIQSGSVGVFFTATISTHTIIPGAVSASLNVQ
;
A
#
# COMPACT_ATOMS: atom_id res chain seq x y z
N MET A 1 25.00 -19.52 -3.17
CA MET A 1 24.91 -18.20 -2.52
C MET A 1 23.74 -17.47 -3.17
N SER A 2 22.61 -17.28 -2.49
CA SER A 2 21.54 -16.43 -3.00
C SER A 2 21.72 -15.02 -2.44
N GLY A 3 22.00 -14.06 -3.30
CA GLY A 3 21.95 -12.64 -2.95
C GLY A 3 20.49 -12.17 -2.81
N PRO A 4 20.26 -10.95 -2.28
CA PRO A 4 18.92 -10.40 -2.17
C PRO A 4 18.30 -10.25 -3.57
N ILE A 5 17.07 -10.77 -3.73
CA ILE A 5 16.27 -10.56 -4.94
C ILE A 5 15.70 -9.14 -4.85
N LEU A 6 16.16 -8.25 -5.72
CA LEU A 6 15.58 -6.93 -5.87
C LEU A 6 14.28 -7.05 -6.66
N GLN A 7 13.16 -6.80 -6.00
CA GLN A 7 11.83 -6.83 -6.62
C GLN A 7 11.52 -5.48 -7.29
N PRO A 8 10.85 -5.46 -8.46
CA PRO A 8 10.39 -4.23 -9.08
C PRO A 8 9.58 -3.36 -8.13
N ILE A 9 9.66 -2.04 -8.25
CA ILE A 9 8.96 -1.08 -7.39
C ILE A 9 7.43 -1.28 -7.41
N SER A 10 6.86 -1.70 -8.54
CA SER A 10 5.45 -2.08 -8.65
C SER A 10 5.10 -3.29 -7.79
N SER A 11 5.88 -4.37 -7.89
CA SER A 11 5.70 -5.57 -7.07
C SER A 11 5.92 -5.26 -5.58
N TRP A 12 6.88 -4.40 -5.25
CA TRP A 12 7.06 -3.92 -3.88
C TRP A 12 5.82 -3.16 -3.38
N ALA A 13 5.29 -2.22 -4.16
CA ALA A 13 4.13 -1.43 -3.78
C ALA A 13 2.89 -2.31 -3.58
N GLU A 14 2.61 -3.24 -4.50
CA GLU A 14 1.52 -4.20 -4.39
C GLU A 14 1.66 -5.09 -3.14
N SER A 15 2.87 -5.57 -2.85
CA SER A 15 3.16 -6.36 -1.65
C SER A 15 2.87 -5.56 -0.38
N ARG A 16 3.34 -4.32 -0.30
CA ARG A 16 3.15 -3.48 0.89
C ARG A 16 1.69 -3.06 1.10
N ILE A 17 0.97 -2.74 0.03
CA ILE A 17 -0.48 -2.47 0.11
C ILE A 17 -1.20 -3.73 0.61
N SER A 18 -0.85 -4.91 0.08
CA SER A 18 -1.43 -6.18 0.52
C SER A 18 -1.15 -6.46 1.99
N GLU A 19 0.07 -6.23 2.47
CA GLU A 19 0.43 -6.39 3.89
C GLU A 19 -0.41 -5.47 4.80
N ILE A 20 -0.59 -4.20 4.43
CA ILE A 20 -1.44 -3.27 5.19
C ILE A 20 -2.87 -3.80 5.28
N TYR A 21 -3.46 -4.19 4.15
CA TYR A 21 -4.85 -4.63 4.13
C TYR A 21 -5.05 -6.04 4.68
N THR A 22 -4.05 -6.92 4.70
CA THR A 22 -4.20 -8.29 5.24
C THR A 22 -3.76 -8.43 6.70
N SER A 23 -3.16 -7.39 7.28
CA SER A 23 -2.81 -7.35 8.70
C SER A 23 -4.06 -7.37 9.58
N THR A 24 -4.17 -8.38 10.46
CA THR A 24 -5.32 -8.59 11.35
C THR A 24 -5.05 -8.17 12.80
N THR A 25 -3.79 -7.97 13.18
CA THR A 25 -3.41 -7.45 14.51
C THR A 25 -2.91 -6.01 14.41
N ALA A 26 -3.05 -5.26 15.50
CA ALA A 26 -2.53 -3.89 15.56
C ALA A 26 -1.01 -3.82 15.38
N ALA A 27 -0.27 -4.80 15.89
CA ALA A 27 1.19 -4.85 15.77
C ALA A 27 1.65 -5.13 14.32
N ASP A 28 0.99 -6.06 13.64
CA ASP A 28 1.30 -6.38 12.24
C ASP A 28 0.95 -5.20 11.33
N PHE A 29 -0.21 -4.56 11.58
CA PHE A 29 -0.62 -3.37 10.84
C PHE A 29 0.39 -2.23 11.03
N ASP A 30 0.81 -1.96 12.27
CA ASP A 30 1.79 -0.91 12.56
C ASP A 30 3.12 -1.17 11.88
N THR A 31 3.55 -2.43 11.84
CA THR A 31 4.76 -2.86 11.14
C THR A 31 4.62 -2.66 9.63
N ALA A 32 3.51 -3.12 9.02
CA ALA A 32 3.24 -2.95 7.60
C ALA A 32 3.15 -1.47 7.21
N PHE A 33 2.48 -0.66 8.01
CA PHE A 33 2.34 0.78 7.81
C PHE A 33 3.70 1.49 7.86
N ASN A 34 4.56 1.14 8.83
CA ASN A 34 5.90 1.69 8.95
C ASN A 34 6.84 1.24 7.84
N ASN A 35 6.70 0.01 7.35
CA ASN A 35 7.47 -0.50 6.22
C ASN A 35 7.06 0.12 4.88
N PHE A 36 5.85 0.67 4.80
CA PHE A 36 5.33 1.29 3.58
C PHE A 36 5.56 2.80 3.53
N LEU A 37 5.33 3.51 4.64
CA LEU A 37 5.38 4.98 4.68
C LEU A 37 6.57 5.47 5.49
N ALA A 38 7.43 6.24 4.82
CA ALA A 38 8.49 7.01 5.46
C ALA A 38 7.96 7.92 6.58
N GLU A 39 8.79 8.19 7.60
CA GLU A 39 8.42 9.02 8.75
C GLU A 39 7.98 10.44 8.34
N ASN A 40 8.61 10.99 7.31
CA ASN A 40 8.35 12.31 6.75
C ASN A 40 7.59 12.27 5.41
N ALA A 41 6.82 11.20 5.16
CA ALA A 41 6.04 11.06 3.94
C ALA A 41 5.04 12.22 3.76
N GLN A 42 4.97 12.75 2.54
CA GLN A 42 3.94 13.70 2.15
C GLN A 42 2.72 12.93 1.64
N ILE A 43 1.60 13.03 2.35
CA ILE A 43 0.40 12.26 2.05
C ILE A 43 -0.71 13.20 1.63
N THR A 44 -1.22 12.97 0.42
CA THR A 44 -2.36 13.69 -0.14
C THR A 44 -3.51 12.70 -0.35
N VAL A 45 -4.65 12.97 0.28
CA VAL A 45 -5.88 12.19 0.10
C VAL A 45 -6.95 13.12 -0.46
N ASN A 46 -7.50 12.78 -1.62
CA ASN A 46 -8.51 13.58 -2.34
C ASN A 46 -8.11 15.06 -2.48
N GLY A 47 -6.83 15.33 -2.79
CA GLY A 47 -6.30 16.69 -2.97
C GLY A 47 -5.97 17.44 -1.68
N LYS A 48 -6.23 16.86 -0.50
CA LYS A 48 -5.88 17.46 0.80
C LYS A 48 -4.64 16.82 1.39
N ASN A 49 -3.69 17.63 1.83
CA ASN A 49 -2.56 17.16 2.64
C ASN A 49 -3.04 16.78 4.03
N ILE A 50 -2.69 15.56 4.43
CA ILE A 50 -2.97 15.03 5.77
C ILE A 50 -1.68 14.50 6.39
N SER A 51 -1.65 14.45 7.71
CA SER A 51 -0.55 13.84 8.45
C SER A 51 -0.53 12.32 8.28
N ARG A 52 0.65 11.74 8.51
CA ARG A 52 0.85 10.30 8.57
C ARG A 52 -0.07 9.62 9.59
N ASP A 53 -0.27 10.24 10.75
CA ASP A 53 -1.17 9.71 11.79
C ASP A 53 -2.65 9.79 11.38
N GLU A 54 -3.07 10.85 10.69
CA GLU A 54 -4.43 10.93 10.13
C GLU A 54 -4.64 9.86 9.07
N TYR A 55 -3.66 9.62 8.20
CA TYR A 55 -3.75 8.57 7.19
C TYR A 55 -3.82 7.17 7.83
N LYS A 56 -3.01 6.92 8.87
CA LYS A 56 -3.07 5.68 9.66
C LYS A 56 -4.47 5.44 10.22
N LYS A 57 -5.09 6.48 10.80
CA LYS A 57 -6.46 6.41 11.33
C LYS A 57 -7.48 6.11 10.24
N LEU A 58 -7.36 6.70 9.06
CA LEU A 58 -8.25 6.42 7.92
C LEU A 58 -8.18 4.94 7.50
N LEU A 59 -6.98 4.37 7.39
CA LEU A 59 -6.81 2.95 7.06
C LEU A 59 -7.37 2.03 8.14
N LEU A 60 -7.16 2.34 9.42
CA LEU A 60 -7.73 1.58 10.53
C LEU A 60 -9.27 1.63 10.56
N GLN A 61 -9.86 2.78 10.20
CA GLN A 61 -11.31 2.91 10.07
C GLN A 61 -11.88 2.05 8.94
N GLN A 62 -11.16 1.96 7.81
CA GLN A 62 -11.56 1.09 6.70
C GLN A 62 -11.51 -0.40 7.08
N LYS A 63 -10.57 -0.77 7.94
CA LYS A 63 -10.32 -2.14 8.42
C LYS A 63 -11.02 -2.47 9.76
N ALA A 64 -11.97 -1.65 10.19
CA ALA A 64 -12.69 -1.90 11.45
C ALA A 64 -13.49 -3.21 11.39
N ASP A 65 -13.46 -3.98 12.48
CA ASP A 65 -14.10 -5.30 12.62
C ASP A 65 -13.72 -6.34 11.55
N GLU A 66 -12.56 -6.15 10.93
CA GLU A 66 -12.03 -7.06 9.92
C GLU A 66 -11.70 -8.44 10.48
N ARG A 67 -12.18 -9.47 9.78
CA ARG A 67 -11.77 -10.87 9.96
C ARG A 67 -10.74 -11.28 8.92
N ASN A 68 -10.92 -10.85 7.67
CA ASN A 68 -9.91 -10.97 6.62
C ASN A 68 -10.06 -9.85 5.60
N ALA A 69 -9.03 -9.64 4.80
CA ALA A 69 -9.15 -8.89 3.55
C ALA A 69 -8.47 -9.61 2.39
N ASN A 70 -8.92 -9.27 1.19
CA ASN A 70 -8.24 -9.59 -0.06
C ASN A 70 -8.06 -8.30 -0.87
N VAL A 71 -6.86 -8.10 -1.42
CA VAL A 71 -6.59 -6.98 -2.32
C VAL A 71 -6.51 -7.50 -3.74
N ARG A 72 -7.27 -6.88 -4.63
CA ARG A 72 -7.20 -7.11 -6.07
C ARG A 72 -6.70 -5.84 -6.75
N PHE A 73 -5.54 -5.94 -7.38
CA PHE A 73 -4.98 -4.89 -8.22
C PHE A 73 -5.65 -4.93 -9.59
N GLN A 74 -6.24 -3.81 -10.03
CA GLN A 74 -6.83 -3.69 -11.36
C GLN A 74 -5.80 -3.21 -12.38
N ASP A 75 -4.93 -2.29 -11.98
CA ASP A 75 -3.91 -1.73 -12.85
C ASP A 75 -2.75 -1.14 -12.02
N THR A 76 -1.55 -1.20 -12.59
CA THR A 76 -0.33 -0.69 -11.98
C THR A 76 0.53 -0.02 -13.05
N VAL A 77 0.74 1.28 -12.91
CA VAL A 77 1.54 2.11 -13.82
C VAL A 77 2.84 2.46 -13.15
N THR A 78 3.97 2.20 -13.80
CA THR A 78 5.31 2.52 -13.28
C THR A 78 6.00 3.53 -14.18
N VAL A 79 6.51 4.60 -13.59
CA VAL A 79 7.36 5.60 -14.22
C VAL A 79 8.75 5.49 -13.57
N PRO A 80 9.76 5.01 -14.28
CA PRO A 80 11.14 4.98 -13.78
C PRO A 80 11.65 6.38 -13.41
N GLY A 81 12.55 6.47 -12.42
CA GLY A 81 13.28 7.71 -12.12
C GLY A 81 14.24 8.15 -13.24
N ASP A 82 14.80 9.37 -13.10
CA ASP A 82 15.52 10.15 -14.13
C ASP A 82 16.81 9.54 -14.72
N LYS A 83 17.13 8.26 -14.47
CA LYS A 83 18.32 7.61 -15.05
C LYS A 83 17.99 6.21 -15.58
N CYS A 84 18.27 6.00 -16.87
CA CYS A 84 17.99 4.79 -17.64
C CYS A 84 18.88 3.58 -17.28
N ASP A 85 19.06 3.29 -15.99
CA ASP A 85 19.68 2.03 -15.55
C ASP A 85 18.61 1.07 -15.05
N LEU A 86 18.67 -0.18 -15.55
CA LEU A 86 17.75 -1.27 -15.16
C LEU A 86 17.72 -1.48 -13.63
N PHE A 87 18.81 -1.16 -12.94
CA PHE A 87 18.95 -1.24 -11.49
C PHE A 87 18.14 -0.17 -10.74
N MET A 88 17.90 1.00 -11.36
CA MET A 88 17.13 2.11 -10.77
C MET A 88 15.62 1.97 -11.00
N ILE A 89 15.18 1.31 -12.09
CA ILE A 89 13.76 0.90 -12.28
C ILE A 89 13.27 0.07 -11.09
N ILE A 90 14.18 -0.70 -10.50
CA ILE A 90 13.91 -1.61 -9.39
C ILE A 90 13.95 -0.87 -8.04
N GLN A 91 14.53 0.33 -7.96
CA GLN A 91 14.79 1.03 -6.68
C GLN A 91 14.17 2.42 -6.54
N SER A 92 13.82 3.09 -7.64
CA SER A 92 13.35 4.48 -7.61
C SER A 92 12.44 4.80 -8.78
N GLY A 93 11.36 5.53 -8.52
CA GLY A 93 10.41 5.93 -9.54
C GLY A 93 9.04 6.16 -8.91
N SER A 94 8.07 6.49 -9.74
CA SER A 94 6.70 6.65 -9.32
C SER A 94 5.87 5.43 -9.73
N VAL A 95 5.05 4.93 -8.81
CA VAL A 95 4.09 3.85 -9.08
C VAL A 95 2.69 4.35 -8.78
N GLY A 96 1.82 4.31 -9.78
CA GLY A 96 0.38 4.46 -9.61
C GLY A 96 -0.28 3.09 -9.53
N VAL A 97 -0.99 2.81 -8.45
CA VAL A 97 -1.67 1.53 -8.20
C VAL A 97 -3.17 1.76 -8.08
N PHE A 98 -3.96 0.99 -8.81
CA PHE A 98 -5.42 0.95 -8.70
C PHE A 98 -5.81 -0.40 -8.12
N PHE A 99 -6.48 -0.41 -6.97
CA PHE A 99 -6.86 -1.64 -6.29
C PHE A 99 -8.26 -1.56 -5.67
N THR A 100 -8.88 -2.74 -5.51
CA THR A 100 -10.04 -2.94 -4.63
C THR A 100 -9.63 -3.86 -3.49
N ALA A 101 -9.77 -3.38 -2.26
CA ALA A 101 -9.69 -4.19 -1.05
C ALA A 101 -11.10 -4.67 -0.67
N THR A 102 -11.30 -5.99 -0.61
CA THR A 102 -12.52 -6.62 -0.11
C THR A 102 -12.27 -7.04 1.33
N ILE A 103 -12.98 -6.44 2.28
CA ILE A 103 -12.81 -6.62 3.71
C ILE A 103 -14.01 -7.40 4.24
N SER A 104 -13.77 -8.62 4.70
CA SER A 104 -14.79 -9.45 5.34
C SER A 104 -14.82 -9.13 6.82
N THR A 105 -15.96 -8.69 7.33
CA THR A 105 -16.16 -8.43 8.77
C THR A 105 -16.76 -9.65 9.47
N HIS A 106 -16.89 -9.59 10.80
CA HIS A 106 -17.63 -10.60 11.56
C HIS A 106 -19.14 -10.59 11.26
N THR A 107 -19.65 -9.51 10.69
CA THR A 107 -20.97 -9.39 10.07
C THR A 107 -20.93 -9.97 8.65
N ILE A 108 -22.00 -10.66 8.22
CA ILE A 108 -22.07 -11.41 6.94
C ILE A 108 -22.01 -10.49 5.69
N ILE A 109 -21.86 -9.18 5.86
CA ILE A 109 -21.79 -8.21 4.75
C ILE A 109 -20.31 -7.84 4.52
N PRO A 110 -19.69 -8.31 3.41
CA PRO A 110 -18.36 -7.87 3.03
C PRO A 110 -18.40 -6.42 2.52
N GLY A 111 -17.46 -5.59 2.97
CA GLY A 111 -17.22 -4.25 2.46
C GLY A 111 -16.19 -4.27 1.33
N ALA A 112 -16.31 -3.36 0.37
CA ALA A 112 -15.30 -3.16 -0.67
C ALA A 112 -14.85 -1.69 -0.69
N VAL A 113 -13.54 -1.48 -0.71
CA VAL A 113 -12.92 -0.16 -0.84
C VAL A 113 -12.13 -0.13 -2.13
N SER A 114 -12.47 0.80 -3.03
CA SER A 114 -11.68 1.09 -4.23
C SER A 114 -10.84 2.34 -4.01
N ALA A 115 -9.55 2.24 -4.31
CA ALA A 115 -8.60 3.33 -4.13
C ALA A 115 -7.57 3.37 -5.26
N SER A 116 -7.03 4.57 -5.48
CA SER A 116 -5.86 4.81 -6.33
C SER A 116 -4.77 5.43 -5.47
N LEU A 117 -3.56 4.92 -5.56
CA LEU A 117 -2.43 5.37 -4.78
C LEU A 117 -1.23 5.64 -5.67
N ASN A 118 -0.60 6.81 -5.50
CA ASN A 118 0.68 7.12 -6.14
C ASN A 118 1.77 7.07 -5.07
N VAL A 119 2.82 6.30 -5.32
CA VAL A 119 4.00 6.15 -4.44
C VAL A 119 5.23 6.63 -5.21
N GLN A 120 6.10 7.39 -4.55
CA GLN A 120 7.32 7.98 -5.14
C GLN A 120 8.50 7.82 -4.18
#